data_AF-B4JIC7-F1
#
_entry.id   AF-B4JIC7-F1
#
_cell.length_a   1.000
_cell.length_b   1.000
_cell.length_c   1.000
_cell.angle_alpha   90.00
_cell.angle_beta   90.00
_cell.angle_gamma   90.00
#
_symmetry.space_group_name_H-M   'P 1'
#
loop_
_entity.id
_entity.type
_entity.pdbx_description
1 polymer ?
#
loop_
_entity_poly.entity_id
_entity_poly.type
_entity_poly.pdbx_seq_one_letter_code
_entity_poly.pdbx_strand_id
1 'polypeptide(L)'
;MPYESMHHHQSAAAAVAAGVAPNSMLDALSLQLRDAEMRRTEIERAHQETLAQIRNLSGSARPDTEAVENLQSRARELEKKVALENVHCEELQIELTAALKAKAQRPTHQHPSTSISASTSTAYGASANIPTSASSSTVTWAPTISQQDQGTEIDIIMAKIEQSAAHNC
;
A
#
# COMPACT_ATOMS: atom_id res chain seq x y z
N MET A 1 -43.87 -28.54 4.22
CA MET A 1 -42.97 -28.26 5.35
C MET A 1 -42.90 -29.50 6.22
N PRO A 2 -41.69 -30.05 6.40
CA PRO A 2 -41.18 -30.24 7.75
C PRO A 2 -39.84 -29.53 7.90
N TYR A 3 -39.71 -28.88 9.05
CA TYR A 3 -38.59 -28.06 9.48
C TYR A 3 -37.77 -28.92 10.43
N GLU A 4 -36.53 -29.25 10.11
CA GLU A 4 -35.49 -29.45 11.13
C GLU A 4 -34.12 -29.05 10.57
N SER A 5 -33.60 -28.02 11.23
CA SER A 5 -32.26 -27.48 11.25
C SER A 5 -31.20 -28.55 11.53
N MET A 6 -30.07 -28.51 10.82
CA MET A 6 -28.77 -28.75 11.47
C MET A 6 -27.62 -28.15 10.65
N HIS A 7 -27.24 -26.96 11.09
CA HIS A 7 -25.93 -26.34 10.92
C HIS A 7 -24.77 -27.34 10.94
N HIS A 8 -24.27 -27.79 9.77
CA HIS A 8 -23.05 -28.61 9.72
C HIS A 8 -22.00 -28.16 8.69
N HIS A 9 -22.25 -27.11 7.92
CA HIS A 9 -21.25 -26.59 6.97
C HIS A 9 -20.47 -25.37 7.50
N GLN A 10 -20.89 -24.77 8.62
CA GLN A 10 -20.25 -23.56 9.16
C GLN A 10 -19.07 -23.86 10.12
N SER A 11 -18.98 -25.07 10.68
CA SER A 11 -18.01 -25.39 11.75
C SER A 11 -16.60 -25.73 11.26
N ALA A 12 -16.39 -26.08 9.99
CA ALA A 12 -15.06 -26.40 9.47
C ALA A 12 -14.18 -25.13 9.29
N ALA A 13 -14.78 -24.01 8.87
CA ALA A 13 -14.08 -22.73 8.74
C ALA A 13 -13.78 -22.07 10.10
N ALA A 14 -14.61 -22.30 11.11
CA ALA A 14 -14.36 -21.81 12.47
C ALA A 14 -13.31 -22.64 13.22
N ALA A 15 -13.22 -23.95 12.95
CA ALA A 15 -12.24 -24.84 13.57
C ALA A 15 -10.80 -24.56 13.11
N VAL A 16 -10.59 -24.14 11.85
CA VAL A 16 -9.26 -23.69 11.39
C VAL A 16 -8.84 -22.39 12.08
N ALA A 17 -9.77 -21.49 12.37
CA ALA A 17 -9.47 -20.26 13.11
C ALA A 17 -9.21 -20.50 14.61
N ALA A 18 -9.84 -21.52 15.20
CA ALA A 18 -9.72 -21.83 16.63
C ALA A 18 -8.47 -22.65 16.99
N GLY A 19 -7.77 -23.26 16.01
CA GLY A 19 -6.63 -24.16 16.22
C GLY A 19 -5.26 -23.65 15.77
N VAL A 20 -5.16 -22.47 15.16
CA VAL A 20 -3.89 -21.89 14.72
C VAL A 20 -3.15 -21.37 15.94
N ALA A 21 -2.30 -22.21 16.53
CA ALA A 21 -1.36 -21.79 17.54
C ALA A 21 -0.59 -20.56 16.99
N PRO A 22 -0.28 -19.54 17.80
CA PRO A 22 0.37 -18.31 17.32
C PRO A 22 1.71 -18.55 16.59
N ASN A 23 2.33 -19.71 16.80
CA ASN A 23 3.50 -20.14 16.03
C ASN A 23 3.15 -20.47 14.56
N SER A 24 2.02 -21.13 14.30
CA SER A 24 1.57 -21.45 12.94
C SER A 24 1.20 -20.21 12.11
N MET A 25 0.79 -19.11 12.75
CA MET A 25 0.58 -17.82 12.07
C MET A 25 1.92 -17.16 11.67
N LEU A 26 2.94 -17.23 12.53
CA LEU A 26 4.28 -16.73 12.21
C LEU A 26 4.91 -17.52 11.05
N ASP A 27 4.73 -18.84 11.05
CA ASP A 27 5.21 -19.71 9.98
C ASP A 27 4.49 -19.41 8.66
N ALA A 28 3.17 -19.16 8.70
CA ALA A 28 2.39 -18.76 7.54
C ALA A 28 2.82 -17.40 6.96
N LEU A 29 3.01 -16.38 7.81
CA LEU A 29 3.50 -15.06 7.39
C LEU A 29 4.90 -15.14 6.76
N SER A 30 5.78 -15.96 7.34
CA SER A 30 7.13 -16.18 6.82
C SER A 30 7.12 -16.86 5.45
N LEU A 31 6.22 -17.83 5.24
CA LEU A 31 6.03 -18.49 3.95
C LEU A 31 5.47 -17.52 2.91
N GLN A 32 4.42 -16.76 3.27
CA GLN A 32 3.81 -15.76 2.39
C GLN A 32 4.81 -14.69 1.95
N LEU A 33 5.68 -14.22 2.86
CA LEU A 33 6.72 -13.26 2.53
C LEU A 33 7.70 -13.82 1.49
N ARG A 34 8.15 -15.07 1.65
CA ARG A 34 9.04 -15.72 0.68
C ARG A 34 8.35 -15.88 -0.69
N ASP A 35 7.09 -16.29 -0.69
CA ASP A 35 6.32 -16.46 -1.93
C ASP A 35 6.07 -15.12 -2.63
N ALA A 36 5.83 -14.04 -1.88
CA ALA A 36 5.72 -12.69 -2.40
C ALA A 36 7.04 -12.18 -2.98
N GLU A 37 8.16 -12.39 -2.28
CA GLU A 37 9.49 -12.04 -2.78
C GLU A 37 9.83 -12.79 -4.06
N MET A 38 9.54 -14.09 -4.13
CA MET A 38 9.72 -14.88 -5.35
C MET A 38 8.88 -14.32 -6.50
N ARG A 39 7.59 -14.05 -6.28
CA ARG A 39 6.72 -13.44 -7.31
C ARG A 39 7.24 -12.09 -7.77
N ARG A 40 7.73 -11.24 -6.85
CA ARG A 40 8.34 -9.94 -7.19
C ARG A 40 9.52 -10.12 -8.14
N THR A 41 10.46 -11.02 -7.81
CA THR A 41 11.62 -11.30 -8.67
C THR A 41 11.22 -11.82 -10.06
N GLU A 42 10.16 -12.62 -10.14
CA GLU A 42 9.66 -13.15 -11.40
C GLU A 42 9.01 -12.07 -12.28
N ILE A 43 8.30 -11.12 -11.66
CA ILE A 43 7.73 -9.96 -12.38
C ILE A 43 8.85 -9.05 -12.88
N GLU A 44 9.88 -8.79 -12.06
CA GLU A 44 11.07 -8.03 -12.48
C GLU A 44 11.79 -8.72 -13.64
N ARG A 45 11.95 -10.04 -13.57
CA ARG A 45 12.52 -10.84 -14.67
C ARG A 45 11.70 -10.66 -15.97
N ALA A 46 10.38 -10.75 -15.88
CA ALA A 46 9.50 -10.54 -17.03
C ALA A 46 9.55 -9.10 -17.58
N HIS A 47 9.76 -8.10 -16.70
CA HIS A 47 9.95 -6.71 -17.11
C HIS A 47 11.24 -6.56 -17.92
N GLN A 48 12.36 -7.12 -17.43
CA GLN A 48 13.63 -7.12 -18.16
C GLN A 48 13.53 -7.85 -19.51
N GLU A 49 12.81 -8.97 -19.55
CA GLU A 49 12.55 -9.72 -20.78
C GLU A 49 11.76 -8.87 -21.80
N THR A 50 10.74 -8.13 -21.33
CA THR A 50 9.94 -7.23 -22.17
C THR A 50 10.81 -6.10 -22.74
N LEU A 51 11.70 -5.50 -21.94
CA LEU A 51 12.65 -4.49 -22.41
C LEU A 51 13.63 -5.03 -23.46
N ALA A 52 14.08 -6.27 -23.30
CA ALA A 52 14.92 -6.93 -24.29
C ALA A 52 14.16 -7.16 -25.61
N GLN A 53 12.89 -7.57 -25.55
CA GLN A 53 12.04 -7.72 -26.73
C GLN A 53 11.85 -6.39 -27.47
N ILE A 54 11.60 -5.29 -26.75
CA ILE A 54 11.50 -3.94 -27.32
C ILE A 54 12.79 -3.60 -28.07
N ARG A 55 13.96 -3.76 -27.43
CA ARG A 55 15.26 -3.47 -28.05
C ARG A 55 15.48 -4.25 -29.34
N ASN A 56 15.11 -5.54 -29.35
CA ASN A 56 15.25 -6.40 -30.52
C ASN A 56 14.35 -5.96 -31.67
N LEU A 57 13.08 -5.62 -31.39
CA LEU A 57 12.12 -5.18 -32.40
C LEU A 57 12.43 -3.78 -32.93
N SER A 58 12.84 -2.86 -32.06
CA SER A 58 13.26 -1.52 -32.45
C SER A 58 14.56 -1.50 -33.27
N GLY A 59 15.42 -2.51 -33.11
CA GLY A 59 16.63 -2.69 -33.90
C GLY A 59 16.42 -3.36 -35.27
N SER A 60 15.19 -3.80 -35.58
CA SER A 60 14.84 -4.40 -36.87
C SER A 60 14.85 -3.35 -37.99
N ALA A 61 15.26 -3.75 -39.20
CA ALA A 61 15.23 -2.89 -40.40
C ALA A 61 13.81 -2.41 -40.75
N ARG A 62 12.78 -3.13 -40.28
CA ARG A 62 11.38 -2.71 -40.32
C ARG A 62 10.77 -2.98 -38.94
N PRO A 63 10.71 -1.96 -38.06
CA PRO A 63 10.11 -2.15 -36.74
C PRO A 63 8.59 -2.25 -36.86
N ASP A 64 8.02 -3.22 -36.15
CA ASP A 64 6.57 -3.32 -35.98
C ASP A 64 6.16 -2.35 -34.84
N THR A 65 5.68 -1.18 -35.23
CA THR A 65 5.35 -0.10 -34.29
C THR A 65 4.26 -0.50 -33.30
N GLU A 66 3.23 -1.21 -33.75
CA GLU A 66 2.11 -1.61 -32.88
C GLU A 66 2.57 -2.64 -31.83
N ALA A 67 3.39 -3.62 -32.23
CA ALA A 67 3.98 -4.57 -31.30
C ALA A 67 4.87 -3.87 -30.26
N VAL A 68 5.65 -2.86 -30.68
CA VAL A 68 6.51 -2.09 -29.77
C VAL A 68 5.66 -1.29 -28.75
N GLU A 69 4.59 -0.62 -29.20
CA GLU A 69 3.69 0.13 -28.31
C GLU A 69 3.00 -0.78 -27.29
N ASN A 70 2.54 -1.96 -27.72
CA ASN A 70 1.95 -2.96 -26.84
C ASN A 70 2.94 -3.47 -25.78
N LEU A 71 4.19 -3.75 -26.18
CA LEU A 71 5.24 -4.15 -25.25
C LEU A 71 5.63 -3.03 -24.29
N GLN A 72 5.66 -1.78 -24.74
CA GLN A 72 5.91 -0.63 -23.86
C GLN A 72 4.78 -0.45 -22.84
N SER A 73 3.53 -0.66 -23.24
CA SER A 73 2.38 -0.66 -22.32
C SER A 73 2.54 -1.76 -21.27
N ARG A 74 2.87 -2.98 -21.70
CA ARG A 74 3.16 -4.11 -20.81
C ARG A 74 4.34 -3.83 -19.87
N ALA A 75 5.40 -3.18 -20.34
CA ALA A 75 6.55 -2.82 -19.51
C ALA A 75 6.12 -1.90 -18.35
N ARG A 76 5.34 -0.84 -18.64
CA ARG A 76 4.78 0.05 -17.62
C ARG A 76 3.82 -0.67 -16.65
N GLU A 77 3.03 -1.62 -17.15
CA GLU A 77 2.16 -2.43 -16.30
C GLU A 77 2.97 -3.32 -15.34
N LEU A 78 4.05 -3.94 -15.83
CA LEU A 78 4.93 -4.76 -15.01
C LEU A 78 5.64 -3.91 -13.94
N GLU A 79 6.10 -2.71 -14.26
CA GLU A 79 6.65 -1.76 -13.27
C GLU A 79 5.65 -1.48 -12.15
N LYS A 80 4.38 -1.23 -12.51
CA LYS A 80 3.31 -1.04 -11.53
C LYS A 80 3.10 -2.30 -10.68
N LYS A 81 3.14 -3.49 -11.27
CA LYS A 81 3.02 -4.76 -10.53
C LYS A 81 4.18 -4.98 -9.56
N VAL A 82 5.41 -4.66 -9.95
CA VAL A 82 6.58 -4.71 -9.06
C VAL A 82 6.38 -3.79 -7.86
N ALA A 83 5.91 -2.56 -8.09
CA ALA A 83 5.64 -1.61 -7.01
C ALA A 83 4.58 -2.13 -6.03
N LEU A 84 3.50 -2.76 -6.52
CA LEU A 84 2.46 -3.35 -5.67
C LEU A 84 2.99 -4.55 -4.86
N GLU A 85 3.76 -5.44 -5.47
CA GLU A 85 4.37 -6.57 -4.74
C GLU A 85 5.42 -6.10 -3.72
N ASN A 86 6.13 -5.00 -4.00
CA ASN A 86 7.05 -4.41 -3.04
C ASN A 86 6.31 -3.92 -1.79
N VAL A 87 5.20 -3.18 -1.97
CA VAL A 87 4.34 -2.77 -0.85
C VAL A 87 3.81 -3.98 -0.09
N HIS A 88 3.37 -5.02 -0.79
CA HIS A 88 2.88 -6.25 -0.15
C HIS A 88 3.96 -6.96 0.67
N CYS A 89 5.21 -7.00 0.19
CA CYS A 89 6.34 -7.52 0.95
C CYS A 89 6.60 -6.69 2.21
N GLU A 90 6.56 -5.36 2.10
CA GLU A 90 6.72 -4.44 3.24
C GLU A 90 5.63 -4.63 4.29
N GLU A 91 4.37 -4.77 3.87
CA GLU A 91 3.22 -5.08 4.74
C GLU A 91 3.44 -6.39 5.51
N LEU A 92 3.80 -7.48 4.81
CA LEU A 92 4.06 -8.77 5.42
C LEU A 92 5.25 -8.73 6.39
N GLN A 93 6.31 -7.97 6.07
CA GLN A 93 7.45 -7.77 6.96
C GLN A 93 7.05 -7.03 8.25
N ILE A 94 6.20 -6.00 8.13
CA ILE A 94 5.66 -5.24 9.27
C ILE A 94 4.81 -6.16 10.15
N GLU A 95 3.91 -6.96 9.58
CA GLU A 95 3.07 -7.90 10.32
C GLU A 95 3.89 -8.97 11.03
N LEU A 96 4.87 -9.58 10.35
CA LEU A 96 5.76 -10.58 10.94
C LEU A 96 6.55 -9.99 12.12
N THR A 97 7.10 -8.78 11.95
CA THR A 97 7.84 -8.09 13.01
C THR A 97 6.94 -7.72 14.18
N ALA A 98 5.72 -7.25 13.92
CA ALA A 98 4.74 -6.93 14.95
C ALA A 98 4.32 -8.18 15.74
N ALA A 99 4.07 -9.30 15.06
CA ALA A 99 3.73 -10.57 15.69
C ALA A 99 4.87 -11.12 16.56
N LEU A 100 6.14 -10.99 16.12
CA LEU A 100 7.31 -11.35 16.92
C LEU A 100 7.44 -10.47 18.18
N LYS A 101 7.23 -9.15 18.06
CA LYS A 101 7.24 -8.22 19.21
C LYS A 101 6.12 -8.55 20.21
N ALA A 102 4.91 -8.82 19.73
CA ALA A 102 3.77 -9.20 20.57
C ALA A 102 3.99 -10.55 21.29
N LYS A 103 4.71 -11.49 20.67
CA LYS A 103 5.13 -12.75 21.31
C LYS A 103 6.14 -12.50 22.43
N ALA A 104 7.10 -11.59 22.22
CA ALA A 104 8.11 -11.24 23.23
C ALA A 104 7.53 -10.47 24.44
N GLN A 105 6.46 -9.69 24.24
CA GLN A 105 5.77 -8.96 25.31
C GLN A 105 4.84 -9.82 26.16
N ARG A 106 4.65 -11.12 25.86
CA ARG A 106 3.84 -12.02 26.71
C ARG A 106 4.71 -12.48 27.89
N PRO A 107 4.53 -11.94 29.12
CA PRO A 107 5.30 -12.40 30.26
C PRO A 107 4.84 -13.82 30.58
N THR A 108 5.76 -14.76 30.50
CA THR A 108 5.59 -16.10 31.07
C THR A 108 5.23 -15.94 32.54
N HIS A 109 3.96 -16.20 32.90
CA HIS A 109 3.50 -16.32 34.29
C HIS A 109 4.15 -17.56 34.92
N GLN A 110 5.39 -17.42 35.39
CA GLN A 110 5.99 -18.31 36.37
C GLN A 110 6.47 -17.46 37.54
N HIS A 111 5.71 -17.52 38.64
CA HIS A 111 6.10 -16.99 39.95
C HIS A 111 7.44 -17.61 40.41
N PRO A 112 8.23 -16.89 41.23
CA PRO A 112 8.10 -17.13 42.66
C PRO A 112 8.03 -15.84 43.49
N SER A 113 7.38 -15.98 44.64
CA SER A 113 7.22 -15.05 45.75
C SER A 113 8.47 -14.23 46.10
N THR A 114 8.30 -13.00 46.59
CA THR A 114 8.65 -12.54 47.96
C THR A 114 8.84 -11.01 48.05
N SER A 115 8.15 -10.41 49.04
CA SER A 115 8.43 -9.19 49.81
C SER A 115 8.47 -7.78 49.18
N ILE A 116 7.43 -7.00 49.54
CA ILE A 116 7.43 -5.65 50.15
C ILE A 116 8.57 -4.66 49.86
N SER A 117 8.20 -3.46 49.35
CA SER A 117 8.60 -2.10 49.82
C SER A 117 8.04 -1.07 48.80
N ALA A 118 7.00 -0.32 49.15
CA ALA A 118 7.03 1.03 49.73
C ALA A 118 7.45 2.14 48.73
N SER A 119 6.55 3.13 48.54
CA SER A 119 6.80 4.58 48.70
C SER A 119 6.00 5.46 47.71
N THR A 120 4.92 6.07 48.24
CA THR A 120 4.60 7.52 48.21
C THR A 120 4.73 8.35 46.92
N SER A 121 3.57 8.83 46.45
CA SER A 121 3.20 10.21 46.10
C SER A 121 4.15 11.11 45.28
N THR A 122 3.65 11.66 44.17
CA THR A 122 3.19 13.08 44.07
C THR A 122 3.00 13.45 42.61
N ALA A 123 1.85 14.07 42.33
CA ALA A 123 1.51 14.66 41.05
C ALA A 123 2.43 15.83 40.69
N TYR A 124 2.87 15.87 39.44
CA TYR A 124 3.17 17.10 38.74
C TYR A 124 2.65 16.93 37.32
N GLY A 125 1.56 17.64 37.03
CA GLY A 125 1.02 17.77 35.70
C GLY A 125 2.05 18.43 34.80
N ALA A 126 2.59 17.65 33.88
CA ALA A 126 3.22 18.16 32.67
C ALA A 126 2.17 18.09 31.57
N SER A 127 1.32 19.13 31.52
CA SER A 127 0.52 19.44 30.33
C SER A 127 1.48 19.87 29.24
N ALA A 128 1.98 18.90 28.48
CA ALA A 128 2.68 19.16 27.24
C ALA A 128 1.64 19.64 26.21
N ASN A 129 1.38 20.95 26.20
CA ASN A 129 0.82 21.60 25.03
C ASN A 129 1.86 21.45 23.92
N ILE A 130 1.73 20.39 23.13
CA ILE A 130 2.34 20.33 21.80
C ILE A 130 1.49 21.32 20.97
N PRO A 131 2.02 22.49 20.56
CA PRO A 131 1.40 23.20 19.46
C PRO A 131 1.51 22.27 18.26
N THR A 132 0.43 21.52 18.01
CA THR A 132 0.23 20.84 16.75
C THR A 132 0.05 21.97 15.76
N SER A 133 1.17 22.44 15.18
CA SER A 133 1.11 23.19 13.94
C SER A 133 0.34 22.29 12.98
N ALA A 134 -0.92 22.66 12.76
CA ALA A 134 -1.68 22.19 11.63
C ALA A 134 -1.00 22.72 10.37
N SER A 135 0.13 22.11 10.00
CA SER A 135 0.52 22.02 8.60
C SER A 135 -0.51 21.09 7.99
N SER A 136 -1.67 21.68 7.67
CA SER A 136 -2.69 21.10 6.83
C SER A 136 -1.98 20.74 5.52
N SER A 137 -1.58 19.48 5.39
CA SER A 137 -1.15 18.94 4.12
C SER A 137 -2.43 18.72 3.31
N THR A 138 -3.03 19.81 2.85
CA THR A 138 -3.98 19.74 1.75
C THR A 138 -3.17 19.34 0.54
N VAL A 139 -3.33 18.08 0.14
CA VAL A 139 -3.01 17.64 -1.21
C VAL A 139 -3.95 18.39 -2.14
N THR A 140 -3.50 19.56 -2.59
CA THR A 140 -4.26 20.44 -3.47
C THR A 140 -4.03 19.94 -4.90
N TRP A 141 -5.03 19.27 -5.48
CA TRP A 141 -5.12 18.99 -6.92
C TRP A 141 -5.44 20.26 -7.75
N ALA A 142 -5.58 21.41 -7.09
CA ALA A 142 -5.76 22.71 -7.71
C ALA A 142 -4.43 23.51 -7.71
N PRO A 143 -4.07 24.17 -8.83
CA PRO A 143 -2.87 25.01 -8.88
C PRO A 143 -2.92 26.11 -7.81
N THR A 144 -1.83 26.27 -7.04
CA THR A 144 -1.63 27.40 -6.13
C THR A 144 -1.53 28.68 -6.94
N ILE A 145 -2.63 29.46 -6.99
CA ILE A 145 -2.63 30.77 -7.64
C ILE A 145 -1.92 31.78 -6.72
N SER A 146 -0.60 31.88 -6.91
CA SER A 146 0.12 33.08 -6.49
C SER A 146 -0.32 34.21 -7.40
N GLN A 147 -0.98 35.21 -6.82
CA GLN A 147 -1.05 36.60 -7.29
C GLN A 147 0.12 36.96 -8.23
N GLN A 148 -0.02 37.68 -9.33
CA GLN A 148 -1.04 38.60 -9.84
C GLN A 148 -0.42 39.14 -11.16
N ASP A 149 -1.25 39.51 -12.14
CA ASP A 149 -0.87 40.16 -13.42
C ASP A 149 -0.63 39.26 -14.66
N GLN A 150 -1.47 38.24 -14.83
CA GLN A 150 -1.99 37.88 -16.16
C GLN A 150 -3.47 37.60 -15.92
N GLY A 151 -4.38 38.05 -16.80
CA GLY A 151 -5.82 37.80 -16.68
C GLY A 151 -6.07 36.35 -16.27
N THR A 152 -7.05 36.12 -15.38
CA THR A 152 -7.28 34.76 -14.90
C THR A 152 -7.43 33.84 -16.11
N GLU A 153 -6.95 32.59 -16.03
CA GLU A 153 -7.07 31.65 -17.15
C GLU A 153 -8.52 31.62 -17.70
N ILE A 154 -9.48 31.85 -16.79
CA ILE A 154 -10.90 32.05 -17.06
C ILE A 154 -11.16 33.24 -17.99
N ASP A 155 -10.57 34.41 -17.76
CA ASP A 155 -10.70 35.61 -18.61
C ASP A 155 -10.13 35.35 -20.02
N ILE A 156 -8.99 34.66 -20.10
CA ILE A 156 -8.38 34.28 -21.39
C ILE A 156 -9.31 33.34 -22.17
N ILE A 157 -9.90 32.36 -21.48
CA ILE A 157 -10.85 31.42 -22.08
C ILE A 157 -12.13 32.14 -22.52
N MET A 158 -12.70 33.01 -21.70
CA MET A 158 -13.90 33.78 -22.07
C MET A 158 -13.66 34.67 -23.29
N ALA A 159 -12.54 35.40 -23.33
CA ALA A 159 -12.20 36.23 -24.48
C ALA A 159 -12.06 35.41 -25.77
N LYS A 160 -11.51 34.20 -25.68
CA LYS A 160 -11.33 33.30 -26.83
C LYS A 160 -12.65 32.71 -27.32
N ILE A 161 -13.61 32.48 -26.43
CA ILE A 161 -14.99 32.09 -26.78
C ILE A 161 -15.70 33.25 -27.50
N GLU A 162 -15.62 34.46 -26.97
CA GLU A 162 -16.22 35.64 -27.60
C GLU A 162 -15.63 35.92 -28.98
N GLN A 163 -14.31 35.81 -29.15
CA GLN A 163 -13.66 35.93 -30.46
C GLN A 163 -14.13 34.86 -31.47
N SER A 164 -14.33 33.62 -30.99
CA SER A 164 -14.82 32.52 -31.83
C SER A 164 -16.29 32.70 -32.23
N ALA A 165 -17.08 33.36 -31.39
CA ALA A 165 -18.46 33.72 -31.69
C ALA A 165 -18.55 34.91 -32.67
N ALA A 166 -17.66 35.90 -32.55
CA ALA A 166 -17.63 37.07 -33.42
C ALA A 166 -17.13 36.78 -34.85
N HIS A 167 -16.25 35.79 -35.04
CA HIS A 167 -15.74 35.41 -36.37
C HIS A 167 -16.68 34.52 -37.19
N ASN A 168 -17.80 34.05 -36.61
CA ASN A 168 -18.79 33.17 -37.28
C ASN A 168 -20.10 33.89 -37.63
N CYS A 169 -20.12 35.23 -37.58
CA CYS A 169 -21.21 36.09 -38.04
C CYS A 169 -20.79 36.93 -39.24
#